data_AF-B3T874-F1
#
_entry.id   AF-B3T874-F1
#
_cell.length_a   1.000
_cell.length_b   1.000
_cell.length_c   1.000
_cell.angle_alpha   90.00
_cell.angle_beta   90.00
_cell.angle_gamma   90.00
#
_symmetry.space_group_name_H-M   'P 1'
#
loop_
_entity.id
_entity.type
_entity.pdbx_description
1 polymer ?
#
loop_
_entity_poly.entity_id
_entity_poly.type
_entity_poly.pdbx_seq_one_letter_code
_entity_poly.pdbx_strand_id
1 'polypeptide(L)'
;MTEHFYWIWAIFFIIPLVSIIRRYLRKRNMQNFSKPSEQYHEMQFKTNSSKIETPRQNLLEPEPKPETKDMQVFEVLNYGAGNFEKIQKITGLKHDELVSILDDLEKRGMIKVKEKSGLFGSKIELYPTNKGIKEYYS
;
A
#
# COMPACT_ATOMS: atom_id res chain seq x y z
N MET A 1 41.25 37.94 -23.63
CA MET A 1 39.90 37.73 -24.22
C MET A 1 39.26 36.40 -23.78
N THR A 2 39.66 35.79 -22.66
CA THR A 2 39.05 34.52 -22.17
C THR A 2 38.23 34.71 -20.89
N GLU A 3 38.30 35.88 -20.26
CA GLU A 3 37.62 36.14 -18.98
C GLU A 3 36.10 36.27 -19.09
N HIS A 4 35.56 36.49 -20.29
CA HIS A 4 34.13 36.72 -20.51
C HIS A 4 33.28 35.43 -20.49
N PHE A 5 33.88 34.24 -20.55
CA PHE A 5 33.16 32.96 -20.67
C PHE A 5 33.25 32.07 -19.43
N TYR A 6 34.06 32.42 -18.41
CA TYR A 6 34.13 31.66 -17.16
C TYR A 6 32.81 31.63 -16.39
N TRP A 7 31.96 32.65 -16.58
CA TRP A 7 30.63 32.67 -15.97
C TRP A 7 29.70 31.57 -16.51
N ILE A 8 29.85 31.18 -17.78
CA ILE A 8 29.05 30.10 -18.38
C ILE A 8 29.45 28.74 -17.79
N TRP A 9 30.76 28.52 -17.58
CA TRP A 9 31.25 27.32 -16.90
C TRP A 9 30.86 27.27 -15.42
N ALA A 10 30.72 28.42 -14.76
CA ALA A 10 30.22 28.46 -13.39
C ALA A 10 28.80 27.89 -13.28
N ILE A 11 27.91 28.17 -14.25
CA ILE A 11 26.52 27.66 -14.25
C ILE A 11 26.48 26.13 -14.29
N PHE A 12 27.33 25.49 -15.09
CA PHE A 12 27.38 24.02 -15.17
C PHE A 12 27.81 23.35 -13.86
N PHE A 13 28.59 24.04 -13.03
CA PHE A 13 29.03 23.52 -11.74
C PHE A 13 27.98 23.73 -10.63
N ILE A 14 27.18 24.81 -10.69
CA ILE A 14 26.16 25.14 -9.68
C ILE A 14 24.94 24.20 -9.75
N ILE A 15 24.51 23.78 -10.95
CA ILE A 15 23.31 22.95 -11.15
C ILE A 15 23.35 21.62 -10.36
N PRO A 16 24.45 20.81 -10.38
CA PRO A 16 24.51 19.58 -9.58
C PRO A 16 24.60 19.86 -8.06
N LEU A 17 25.25 20.95 -7.64
CA LEU A 17 25.42 21.32 -6.23
C LEU A 17 24.09 21.75 -5.56
N VAL A 18 23.23 22.49 -6.26
CA VAL A 18 21.90 22.90 -5.75
C VAL A 18 21.00 21.69 -5.51
N SER A 19 21.09 20.65 -6.34
CA SER A 19 20.30 19.41 -6.17
C SER A 19 20.70 18.64 -4.90
N ILE A 20 22.01 18.59 -4.59
CA ILE A 20 22.52 18.02 -3.33
C ILE A 20 22.03 18.83 -2.13
N ILE A 21 22.15 20.18 -2.15
CA ILE A 21 21.71 21.02 -1.03
C ILE A 21 20.20 20.87 -0.80
N ARG A 22 19.39 20.81 -1.86
CA ARG A 22 17.93 20.59 -1.76
C ARG A 22 17.60 19.23 -1.13
N ARG A 23 18.39 18.18 -1.40
CA ARG A 23 18.23 16.85 -0.79
C ARG A 23 18.58 16.85 0.71
N TYR A 24 19.63 17.58 1.12
CA TYR A 24 20.02 17.68 2.53
C TYR A 24 19.16 18.67 3.34
N LEU A 25 18.70 19.76 2.74
CA LEU A 25 17.82 20.75 3.38
C LEU A 25 16.36 20.29 3.47
N ARG A 26 15.97 19.26 2.68
CA ARG A 26 14.68 18.55 2.78
C ARG A 26 14.48 17.81 4.11
N LYS A 27 15.37 17.95 5.10
CA LYS A 27 15.17 17.44 6.45
C LYS A 27 14.53 18.45 7.44
N ARG A 28 14.22 19.69 7.04
CA ARG A 28 13.67 20.70 8.00
C ARG A 28 12.46 21.53 7.55
N ASN A 29 11.86 21.26 6.40
CA ASN A 29 10.56 21.84 6.04
C ASN A 29 9.60 20.76 5.54
N MET A 30 9.28 19.83 6.44
CA MET A 30 8.30 18.74 6.25
C MET A 30 6.95 19.08 6.90
N GLN A 31 6.53 20.34 6.95
CA GLN A 31 5.21 20.70 7.50
C GLN A 31 4.19 21.24 6.48
N ASN A 32 4.54 21.51 5.23
CA ASN A 32 3.60 22.19 4.30
C ASN A 32 3.47 21.58 2.89
N PHE A 33 3.70 20.27 2.72
CA PHE A 33 3.23 19.56 1.51
C PHE A 33 2.57 18.23 1.88
N SER A 34 1.61 18.34 2.79
CA SER A 34 0.54 17.36 2.96
C SER A 34 -0.53 17.64 1.91
N LYS A 35 -0.35 17.15 0.68
CA LYS A 35 -1.47 16.78 -0.20
C LYS A 35 -1.09 15.51 -0.96
N PRO A 36 -1.38 14.34 -0.38
CA PRO A 36 -1.33 13.07 -1.09
C PRO A 36 -2.53 12.98 -2.05
N SER A 37 -2.28 12.37 -3.21
CA SER A 37 -3.13 11.65 -4.16
C SER A 37 -4.63 11.34 -3.87
N GLU A 38 -5.41 12.25 -3.31
CA GLU A 38 -6.85 12.11 -3.07
C GLU A 38 -7.68 12.63 -4.26
N GLN A 39 -7.51 12.04 -5.45
CA GLN A 39 -8.40 12.34 -6.58
C GLN A 39 -9.01 11.10 -7.24
N TYR A 40 -8.80 9.91 -6.68
CA TYR A 40 -9.40 8.66 -7.19
C TYR A 40 -10.40 8.00 -6.24
N HIS A 41 -10.63 8.55 -5.05
CA HIS A 41 -11.60 8.01 -4.08
C HIS A 41 -12.89 8.83 -3.96
N GLU A 42 -12.96 10.03 -4.54
CA GLU A 42 -14.10 10.94 -4.34
C GLU A 42 -15.30 10.68 -5.28
N MET A 43 -15.14 9.85 -6.33
CA MET A 43 -16.24 9.56 -7.26
C MET A 43 -17.25 8.52 -6.73
N GLN A 44 -17.00 7.87 -5.59
CA GLN A 44 -17.82 6.74 -5.13
C GLN A 44 -18.86 7.08 -4.04
N PHE A 45 -18.89 8.31 -3.49
CA PHE A 45 -19.85 8.69 -2.44
C PHE A 45 -20.90 9.71 -2.88
N LYS A 46 -21.24 9.73 -4.17
CA LYS A 46 -22.30 10.60 -4.70
C LYS A 46 -23.47 9.81 -5.26
N THR A 47 -24.08 8.97 -4.42
CA THR A 47 -25.49 8.55 -4.63
C THR A 47 -26.19 8.41 -3.29
N ASN A 48 -27.17 9.30 -3.09
CA ASN A 48 -28.35 9.12 -2.24
C ASN A 48 -28.13 9.22 -0.72
N SER A 49 -28.00 10.47 -0.27
CA SER A 49 -28.48 10.90 1.03
C SER A 49 -29.99 10.65 1.14
N SER A 50 -30.38 9.45 1.57
CA SER A 50 -31.65 9.24 2.26
C SER A 50 -31.53 7.99 3.13
N LYS A 51 -31.39 8.22 4.44
CA LYS A 51 -31.90 7.39 5.52
C LYS A 51 -31.85 5.87 5.27
N ILE A 52 -30.79 5.20 5.72
CA ILE A 52 -30.92 3.81 6.16
C ILE A 52 -30.25 3.69 7.53
N GLU A 53 -31.12 3.57 8.51
CA GLU A 53 -30.89 3.27 9.90
C GLU A 53 -30.03 2.00 9.99
N THR A 54 -28.95 2.03 10.77
CA THR A 54 -28.19 0.84 11.17
C THR A 54 -29.15 -0.18 11.80
N PRO A 55 -29.40 -1.35 11.18
CA PRO A 55 -30.01 -2.45 11.89
C PRO A 55 -28.86 -3.20 12.55
N ARG A 56 -28.77 -3.09 13.88
CA ARG A 56 -28.14 -4.16 14.66
C ARG A 56 -28.99 -5.41 14.47
N GLN A 57 -28.58 -6.29 13.57
CA GLN A 57 -29.12 -7.63 13.49
C GLN A 57 -27.98 -8.62 13.74
N ASN A 58 -28.02 -9.17 14.96
CA ASN A 58 -27.44 -10.46 15.29
C ASN A 58 -27.91 -11.51 14.26
N LEU A 59 -27.00 -12.08 13.48
CA LEU A 59 -27.11 -13.37 12.77
C LEU A 59 -25.79 -13.47 11.99
N LEU A 60 -24.90 -14.41 12.18
CA LEU A 60 -25.02 -15.83 12.47
C LEU A 60 -23.62 -16.19 12.97
N GLU A 61 -23.46 -16.81 14.14
CA GLU A 61 -22.18 -17.43 14.50
C GLU A 61 -21.95 -18.60 13.54
N PRO A 62 -20.93 -18.58 12.65
CA PRO A 62 -20.52 -19.77 11.96
C PRO A 62 -19.45 -20.46 12.82
N GLU A 63 -19.84 -21.63 13.31
CA GLU A 63 -19.01 -22.67 13.91
C GLU A 63 -17.57 -22.80 13.33
N PRO A 64 -16.63 -23.34 14.12
CA PRO A 64 -15.22 -22.98 14.12
C PRO A 64 -14.44 -23.57 12.94
N LYS A 65 -13.54 -22.77 12.33
CA LYS A 65 -12.43 -23.21 11.44
C LYS A 65 -11.46 -22.05 11.11
N PRO A 66 -10.20 -22.36 10.76
CA PRO A 66 -9.02 -21.94 11.52
C PRO A 66 -8.53 -20.52 11.17
N GLU A 67 -8.12 -19.80 12.22
CA GLU A 67 -7.21 -18.64 12.21
C GLU A 67 -7.81 -17.28 11.85
N THR A 68 -8.30 -16.58 12.88
CA THR A 68 -8.78 -15.18 12.86
C THR A 68 -7.82 -14.21 12.15
N LYS A 69 -6.52 -14.52 12.16
CA LYS A 69 -5.46 -13.72 11.53
C LYS A 69 -5.42 -13.92 10.02
N ASP A 70 -5.68 -15.12 9.52
CA ASP A 70 -5.71 -15.43 8.08
C ASP A 70 -6.82 -14.65 7.38
N MET A 71 -8.03 -14.67 7.95
CA MET A 71 -9.16 -13.89 7.44
C MET A 71 -8.90 -12.40 7.50
N GLN A 72 -8.29 -11.90 8.58
CA GLN A 72 -7.92 -10.48 8.69
C GLN A 72 -6.91 -10.09 7.61
N VAL A 73 -5.88 -10.92 7.36
CA VAL A 73 -4.90 -10.70 6.30
C VAL A 73 -5.56 -10.70 4.92
N PHE A 74 -6.47 -11.65 4.68
CA PHE A 74 -7.22 -11.73 3.43
C PHE A 74 -8.14 -10.53 3.22
N GLU A 75 -8.85 -10.09 4.26
CA GLU A 75 -9.71 -8.91 4.25
C GLU A 75 -8.91 -7.65 3.86
N VAL A 76 -7.78 -7.41 4.53
CA VAL A 76 -6.89 -6.28 4.25
C VAL A 76 -6.38 -6.33 2.80
N LEU A 77 -6.03 -7.52 2.31
CA LEU A 77 -5.64 -7.72 0.91
C LEU A 77 -6.79 -7.39 -0.06
N ASN A 78 -8.00 -7.87 0.22
CA ASN A 78 -9.19 -7.66 -0.61
C ASN A 78 -9.59 -6.17 -0.68
N TYR A 79 -9.34 -5.40 0.38
CA TYR A 79 -9.49 -3.93 0.37
C TYR A 79 -8.43 -3.18 -0.45
N GLY A 80 -7.49 -3.88 -1.10
CA GLY A 80 -6.50 -3.28 -2.01
C GLY A 80 -5.10 -3.11 -1.41
N ALA A 81 -4.81 -3.72 -0.26
CA ALA A 81 -3.44 -3.82 0.25
C ALA A 81 -2.64 -4.90 -0.47
N GLY A 82 -2.44 -4.75 -1.79
CA GLY A 82 -1.74 -5.75 -2.63
C GLY A 82 -0.22 -5.88 -2.41
N ASN A 83 0.34 -5.30 -1.34
CA ASN A 83 1.78 -5.40 -1.04
C ASN A 83 1.97 -5.93 0.38
N PHE A 84 2.93 -6.84 0.56
CA PHE A 84 3.26 -7.43 1.86
C PHE A 84 3.48 -6.37 2.95
N GLU A 85 4.26 -5.33 2.66
CA GLU A 85 4.58 -4.24 3.61
C GLU A 85 3.35 -3.45 4.06
N LYS A 86 2.36 -3.30 3.17
CA LYS A 86 1.11 -2.60 3.50
C LYS A 86 0.28 -3.45 4.45
N ILE A 87 0.15 -4.75 4.15
CA ILE A 87 -0.56 -5.69 5.02
C ILE A 87 0.10 -5.71 6.39
N GLN A 88 1.43 -5.88 6.46
CA GLN A 88 2.18 -5.91 7.71
C GLN A 88 1.96 -4.65 8.56
N LYS A 89 1.92 -3.46 7.93
CA LYS A 89 1.65 -2.19 8.62
C LYS A 89 0.22 -2.09 9.16
N ILE A 90 -0.76 -2.67 8.47
CA ILE A 90 -2.17 -2.62 8.85
C ILE A 90 -2.49 -3.65 9.93
N THR A 91 -2.01 -4.89 9.76
CA THR A 91 -2.27 -5.99 10.69
C THR A 91 -1.33 -5.96 11.90
N GLY A 92 -0.17 -5.31 11.80
CA GLY A 92 0.83 -5.26 12.88
C GLY A 92 1.51 -6.60 13.14
N LEU A 93 1.36 -7.58 12.23
CA LEU A 93 1.95 -8.91 12.37
C LEU A 93 3.47 -8.88 12.16
N LYS A 94 4.15 -9.85 12.75
CA LYS A 94 5.58 -10.06 12.48
C LYS A 94 5.75 -10.56 11.05
N HIS A 95 6.94 -10.32 10.48
CA HIS A 95 7.26 -10.74 9.11
C HIS A 95 7.04 -12.25 8.91
N ASP A 96 7.66 -13.07 9.76
CA ASP A 96 7.60 -14.54 9.64
C ASP A 96 6.18 -15.08 9.79
N GLU A 97 5.39 -14.47 10.68
CA GLU A 97 3.99 -14.83 10.91
C GLU A 97 3.11 -14.46 9.71
N LEU A 98 3.33 -13.28 9.11
CA LEU A 98 2.62 -12.91 7.89
C LEU A 98 3.03 -13.81 6.72
N VAL A 99 4.30 -14.22 6.64
CA VAL A 99 4.77 -15.16 5.61
C VAL A 99 4.09 -16.52 5.75
N SER A 100 4.00 -17.08 6.96
CA SER A 100 3.32 -18.37 7.17
C SER A 100 1.84 -18.31 6.79
N ILE A 101 1.16 -17.23 7.17
CA ILE A 101 -0.25 -17.01 6.85
C ILE A 101 -0.46 -16.90 5.33
N LEU A 102 0.38 -16.14 4.63
CA LEU A 102 0.28 -15.98 3.19
C LEU A 102 0.58 -17.29 2.45
N ASP A 103 1.55 -18.07 2.92
CA ASP A 103 1.87 -19.40 2.37
C ASP A 103 0.67 -20.35 2.52
N ASP A 104 -0.01 -20.35 3.67
CA ASP A 104 -1.20 -21.15 3.89
C ASP A 104 -2.40 -20.68 3.04
N LEU A 105 -2.61 -19.37 2.91
CA LEU A 105 -3.63 -18.81 2.02
C LEU A 105 -3.37 -19.12 0.54
N GLU A 106 -2.10 -19.16 0.13
CA GLU A 106 -1.69 -19.54 -1.23
C GLU A 106 -1.92 -21.03 -1.49
N LYS A 107 -1.52 -21.91 -0.56
CA LYS A 107 -1.80 -23.36 -0.62
C LYS A 107 -3.30 -23.66 -0.69
N ARG A 108 -4.14 -22.88 0.01
CA ARG A 108 -5.61 -22.98 -0.07
C ARG A 108 -6.18 -22.44 -1.39
N GLY A 109 -5.37 -21.76 -2.20
CA GLY A 109 -5.78 -21.15 -3.47
C GLY A 109 -6.63 -19.89 -3.28
N MET A 110 -6.55 -19.26 -2.10
CA MET A 110 -7.27 -18.02 -1.80
C MET A 110 -6.55 -16.82 -2.39
N ILE A 111 -5.21 -16.85 -2.41
CA ILE A 111 -4.37 -15.75 -2.93
C ILE A 111 -3.33 -16.27 -3.93
N LYS A 112 -2.66 -15.34 -4.62
CA LYS A 112 -1.47 -15.59 -5.43
C LYS A 112 -0.36 -14.65 -5.00
N VAL A 113 0.81 -15.20 -4.68
CA VAL A 113 2.00 -14.43 -4.33
C VAL A 113 2.86 -14.29 -5.59
N LYS A 114 3.29 -13.06 -5.90
CA LYS A 114 4.22 -12.79 -7.00
C LYS A 114 5.36 -11.93 -6.53
N GLU A 115 6.58 -12.44 -6.63
CA GLU A 115 7.77 -11.62 -6.50
C GLU A 115 8.04 -10.88 -7.82
N LYS A 116 8.25 -9.58 -7.74
CA LYS A 116 8.65 -8.73 -8.87
C LYS A 116 9.90 -7.95 -8.52
N SER A 117 10.85 -7.88 -9.45
CA SER A 117 12.00 -6.99 -9.34
C SER A 117 11.59 -5.57 -9.74
N GLY A 118 11.78 -4.60 -8.84
CA GLY A 118 11.58 -3.18 -9.08
C GLY A 118 12.89 -2.39 -9.04
N LEU A 119 12.82 -1.11 -9.39
CA LEU A 119 13.97 -0.18 -9.40
C LEU A 119 14.62 -0.01 -8.00
N PHE A 120 13.93 -0.42 -6.94
CA PHE A 120 14.39 -0.34 -5.55
C PHE A 120 14.61 -1.73 -4.90
N GLY A 121 14.70 -2.80 -5.70
CA GLY A 121 14.87 -4.18 -5.23
C GLY A 121 13.65 -5.07 -5.49
N SER A 122 13.69 -6.30 -4.98
CA SER A 122 12.56 -7.25 -5.05
C SER A 122 11.39 -6.78 -4.19
N LYS A 123 10.19 -6.93 -4.73
CA LYS A 123 8.94 -6.58 -4.06
C LYS A 123 7.95 -7.73 -4.20
N ILE A 124 7.27 -8.04 -3.09
CA ILE A 124 6.23 -9.07 -3.05
C ILE A 124 4.86 -8.41 -3.27
N GLU A 125 4.21 -8.79 -4.37
CA GLU A 125 2.82 -8.42 -4.68
C GLU A 125 1.89 -9.60 -4.41
N LEU A 126 0.71 -9.28 -3.89
CA LEU A 126 -0.29 -10.23 -3.45
C LEU A 126 -1.59 -9.95 -4.19
N TYR A 127 -2.22 -11.00 -4.70
CA TYR A 127 -3.47 -10.90 -5.45
C TYR A 127 -4.53 -11.85 -4.87
N PRO A 128 -5.72 -11.36 -4.51
CA PRO A 128 -6.82 -12.24 -4.14
C PRO A 128 -7.30 -13.02 -5.38
N THR A 129 -7.61 -14.30 -5.19
CA THR A 129 -8.15 -15.18 -6.25
C THR A 129 -9.68 -15.18 -6.20
N ASN A 130 -10.34 -15.34 -7.35
CA ASN A 130 -11.80 -15.47 -7.42
C ASN A 130 -12.37 -16.54 -6.46
N LYS A 131 -11.63 -17.64 -6.27
CA LYS A 131 -11.95 -18.67 -5.28
C LYS A 131 -11.94 -18.10 -3.86
N GLY A 132 -10.86 -17.44 -3.44
CA GLY A 132 -10.75 -16.84 -2.12
C GLY A 132 -11.83 -15.79 -1.86
N ILE A 133 -12.13 -14.94 -2.85
CA ILE A 133 -13.21 -13.94 -2.74
C ILE A 133 -14.56 -14.64 -2.56
N LYS A 134 -14.83 -15.67 -3.38
CA LYS A 134 -16.07 -16.46 -3.26
C LYS A 134 -16.18 -17.12 -1.89
N GLU A 135 -15.10 -17.67 -1.37
CA GLU A 135 -15.04 -18.36 -0.07
C GLU A 135 -15.19 -17.40 1.11
N TYR A 136 -14.70 -16.16 0.97
CA TYR A 136 -14.85 -15.12 1.99
C TYR A 136 -16.27 -14.54 2.08
N TYR A 137 -16.99 -14.47 0.95
CA TYR A 137 -18.36 -13.91 0.87
C TYR A 137 -19.47 -14.97 0.70
N SER A 138 -19.15 -16.27 0.77
CA SER A 138 -20.15 -17.36 0.79
C SER A 138 -20.62 -17.63 2.20
#